data_AF-A0A7Y4UDU1-F1
#
_entry.id   AF-A0A7Y4UDU1-F1
#
_cell.length_a   1.000
_cell.length_b   1.000
_cell.length_c   1.000
_cell.angle_alpha   90.00
_cell.angle_beta   90.00
_cell.angle_gamma   90.00
#
_symmetry.space_group_name_H-M   'P 1'
#
loop_
_entity.id
_entity.type
_entity.pdbx_description
1 polymer ?
#
loop_
_entity_poly.entity_id
_entity_poly.type
_entity_poly.pdbx_seq_one_letter_code
_entity_poly.pdbx_strand_id
1 'polypeptide(L)' 'MKKTLEQLRSQRWFAASTLRGFGHRSRLKQMGYAPEDYQGKPVIAVINT' A
#
# COMPACT_ATOMS: atom_id res chain seq x y z
N MET A 1 14.37 -12.54 -12.34
CA MET A 1 14.63 -11.08 -12.33
C MET A 1 14.00 -10.48 -11.08
N LYS A 2 14.69 -9.56 -10.37
CA LYS A 2 14.16 -8.91 -9.16
C LYS A 2 13.12 -7.88 -9.58
N LYS A 3 11.95 -7.88 -8.94
CA LYS A 3 10.90 -6.88 -9.21
C LYS A 3 11.31 -5.52 -8.64
N THR A 4 11.02 -4.46 -9.38
CA THR A 4 11.10 -3.08 -8.87
C THR A 4 9.88 -2.78 -7.98
N LEU A 5 9.93 -1.67 -7.25
CA LEU A 5 8.85 -1.26 -6.35
C LEU A 5 7.53 -1.05 -7.11
N GLU A 6 7.60 -0.48 -8.31
CA GLU A 6 6.47 -0.17 -9.21
C GLU A 6 5.79 -1.44 -9.72
N GLN A 7 6.54 -2.54 -9.78
CA GLN A 7 6.05 -3.84 -10.24
C GLN A 7 5.38 -4.65 -9.11
N LEU A 8 5.41 -4.17 -7.86
CA LEU A 8 4.75 -4.86 -6.75
C LEU A 8 3.24 -4.68 -6.82
N ARG A 9 2.52 -5.75 -6.46
CA ARG A 9 1.04 -5.75 -6.48
C ARG A 9 0.45 -4.62 -5.62
N SER A 10 1.07 -4.31 -4.48
CA SER A 10 0.64 -3.27 -3.54
C SER A 10 0.45 -1.89 -4.18
N GLN A 11 1.13 -1.59 -5.30
CA GLN A 11 1.00 -0.32 -6.00
C GLN A 11 -0.42 -0.05 -6.50
N ARG A 12 -1.16 -1.11 -6.88
CA ARG A 12 -2.58 -0.99 -7.29
C ARG A 12 -3.47 -0.42 -6.20
N TRP A 13 -3.12 -0.63 -4.93
CA TRP A 13 -3.88 -0.15 -3.78
C TRP A 13 -3.36 1.18 -3.25
N PHE A 14 -2.04 1.34 -3.13
CA PHE A 14 -1.48 2.45 -2.35
C PHE A 14 -0.86 3.57 -3.19
N ALA A 15 -0.37 3.29 -4.40
CA ALA A 15 0.15 4.33 -5.31
C ALA A 15 -0.84 4.74 -6.41
N ALA A 16 -1.90 3.95 -6.65
CA ALA A 16 -2.88 4.29 -7.66
C ALA A 16 -3.65 5.59 -7.32
N SER A 17 -3.73 6.49 -8.30
CA SER A 17 -4.49 7.76 -8.23
C SER A 17 -5.99 7.59 -8.53
N THR A 18 -6.52 6.37 -8.42
CA THR A 18 -7.94 6.07 -8.65
C THR A 18 -8.78 6.28 -7.39
N LEU A 19 -10.11 6.40 -7.54
CA LEU A 19 -11.05 6.45 -6.42
C LEU A 19 -10.89 5.22 -5.49
N ARG A 20 -10.65 4.04 -6.07
CA ARG A 20 -10.38 2.83 -5.31
C ARG A 20 -9.08 2.94 -4.50
N GLY A 21 -8.01 3.45 -5.10
CA GLY A 21 -6.74 3.71 -4.41
C GLY A 21 -6.89 4.71 -3.27
N PHE A 22 -7.67 5.79 -3.49
CA PHE A 22 -8.02 6.74 -2.44
C PHE A 22 -8.75 6.06 -1.27
N GLY A 23 -9.74 5.20 -1.55
CA GLY A 23 -10.47 4.45 -0.52
C GLY A 23 -9.55 3.56 0.34
N HIS A 24 -8.59 2.87 -0.28
CA HIS A 24 -7.63 2.04 0.46
C HIS A 24 -6.71 2.87 1.37
N ARG A 25 -6.19 4.01 0.90
CA ARG A 25 -5.39 4.91 1.72
C ARG A 25 -6.20 5.55 2.85
N SER A 26 -7.47 5.92 2.58
CA SER A 26 -8.38 6.45 3.59
C SER A 26 -8.63 5.44 4.72
N ARG A 27 -8.82 4.16 4.37
CA ARG A 27 -8.99 3.09 5.37
C ARG A 27 -7.74 2.88 6.22
N LEU A 28 -6.55 2.90 5.63
CA LEU A 28 -5.29 2.86 6.39
C LEU A 28 -5.17 4.05 7.35
N LYS A 29 -5.51 5.25 6.90
CA LYS A 29 -5.50 6.45 7.73
C LYS A 29 -6.49 6.35 8.91
N GLN A 30 -7.68 5.79 8.69
CA GLN A 30 -8.64 5.49 9.77
C GLN A 30 -8.09 4.51 10.81
N MET A 31 -7.17 3.62 10.42
CA MET A 31 -6.48 2.70 11.32
C MET A 31 -5.26 3.32 12.02
N GLY A 32 -4.92 4.58 11.73
CA GLY A 32 -3.80 5.30 12.33
C GLY A 32 -2.49 5.27 11.55
N TYR A 33 -2.46 4.72 10.34
CA TYR A 33 -1.26 4.75 9.50
C TYR A 33 -1.11 6.08 8.76
N ALA A 34 0.12 6.58 8.73
CA ALA A 34 0.52 7.74 7.96
C ALA A 34 1.03 7.32 6.56
N PRO A 35 1.01 8.21 5.56
CA PRO A 35 1.55 7.92 4.23
C PRO A 35 2.97 7.35 4.25
N GLU A 36 3.81 7.83 5.18
CA GLU A 36 5.21 7.44 5.33
C GLU A 36 5.36 5.96 5.74
N ASP A 37 4.31 5.34 6.29
CA ASP A 37 4.33 3.94 6.71
C ASP A 37 4.29 2.97 5.52
N TYR A 38 3.68 3.37 4.39
CA TYR A 38 3.45 2.49 3.25
C TYR A 38 3.91 3.05 1.89
N GLN A 39 4.03 4.36 1.72
CA GLN A 39 4.49 4.95 0.46
C GLN A 39 5.98 4.68 0.24
N GLY A 40 6.35 4.37 -1.00
CA GLY A 40 7.75 4.08 -1.34
C GLY A 40 8.29 2.76 -0.78
N LYS A 41 7.44 1.94 -0.13
CA LYS A 41 7.85 0.75 0.61
C LYS A 41 7.10 -0.51 0.14
N PRO A 42 7.75 -1.69 0.12
CA PRO A 42 7.05 -2.96 -0.01
C PRO A 42 6.09 -3.17 1.17
N VAL A 43 4.91 -3.74 0.91
CA VAL A 43 3.92 -4.06 1.95
C VAL A 43 4.02 -5.54 2.30
N ILE A 44 4.27 -5.83 3.57
CA ILE A 44 4.45 -7.19 4.08
C ILE A 44 3.28 -7.51 5.01
N ALA A 45 2.55 -8.57 4.70
CA ALA A 45 1.55 -9.13 5.61
C ALA A 45 2.22 -10.15 6.52
N VAL A 46 2.03 -10.02 7.83
CA VAL A 46 2.41 -11.04 8.80
C VAL A 46 1.17 -11.86 9.10
N ILE A 47 1.16 -13.11 8.64
CA ILE A 47 0.06 -14.05 8.92
C ILE A 47 0.41 -14.78 10.20
N ASN A 48 -0.40 -14.57 11.23
CA ASN A 48 -0.30 -15.26 12.52
C ASN A 48 -1.64 -15.97 12.77
N THR A 49 -1.58 -17.27 13.04
CA THR A 49 -2.75 -18.16 13.24
C THR A 49 -3.03 -18.37 14.71
#